data_AF-A0A2P4PQI6-F1
#
_entry.id   AF-A0A2P4PQI6-F1
#
_cell.length_a   1.000
_cell.length_b   1.000
_cell.length_c   1.000
_cell.angle_alpha   90.00
_cell.angle_beta   90.00
_cell.angle_gamma   90.00
#
_symmetry.space_group_name_H-M   'P 1'
#
loop_
_entity.id
_entity.type
_entity.pdbx_description
1 polymer ?
#
loop_
_entity_poly.entity_id
_entity_poly.type
_entity_poly.pdbx_seq_one_letter_code
_entity_poly.pdbx_strand_id
1 'polypeptide(L)'
;LNQLIREEMSYDITLLQTALNQNVPLLNKDQRAIYYAVLSSIHDTCTCFFVDGPGGTGKTFLYNTLLATVRSCGEIALAVASLGISALLIDGGRTAHSRFRIPLKLHELSTCNIFRRSREARLINAAKLFI
;
A
#
# COMPACT_ATOMS: atom_id res chain seq x y z
N LEU A 1 5.28 16.42 -14.82
CA LEU A 1 4.57 15.58 -13.84
C LEU A 1 5.55 14.58 -13.24
N ASN A 2 5.49 14.29 -11.93
CA ASN A 2 6.41 13.36 -11.26
C ASN A 2 6.22 11.94 -11.81
N GLN A 3 7.25 11.34 -12.42
CA GLN A 3 7.13 10.00 -13.01
C GLN A 3 6.78 8.92 -11.98
N LEU A 4 7.19 9.05 -10.71
CA LEU A 4 6.78 8.08 -9.68
C LEU A 4 5.27 8.09 -9.45
N ILE A 5 4.66 9.27 -9.49
CA ILE A 5 3.20 9.41 -9.40
C ILE A 5 2.53 8.82 -10.64
N ARG A 6 3.11 9.02 -11.83
CA ARG A 6 2.57 8.42 -13.06
C ARG A 6 2.53 6.89 -13.00
N GLU A 7 3.61 6.28 -12.53
CA GLU A 7 3.70 4.82 -12.37
C GLU A 7 2.64 4.29 -11.39
N GLU A 8 2.42 4.99 -10.28
CA GLU A 8 1.44 4.57 -9.26
C GLU A 8 -0.02 4.88 -9.65
N MET A 9 -0.22 5.66 -10.72
CA MET A 9 -1.54 6.03 -11.26
C MET A 9 -1.86 5.30 -12.58
N SER A 10 -0.94 4.50 -13.12
CA SER A 10 -1.10 3.83 -14.43
C SER A 10 -1.74 2.44 -14.33
N TYR A 11 -2.35 2.11 -13.20
CA TYR A 11 -3.08 0.85 -13.06
C TYR A 11 -4.30 0.81 -13.97
N ASP A 12 -4.60 -0.37 -14.52
CA ASP A 12 -5.83 -0.59 -15.29
C ASP A 12 -7.04 -0.66 -14.34
N ILE A 13 -7.80 0.44 -14.31
CA ILE A 13 -8.96 0.60 -13.43
C ILE A 13 -10.03 -0.46 -13.71
N THR A 14 -10.26 -0.81 -14.98
CA THR A 14 -11.29 -1.79 -15.36
C THR A 14 -10.92 -3.19 -14.90
N LEU A 15 -9.64 -3.56 -15.04
CA LEU A 15 -9.13 -4.83 -14.51
C LEU A 15 -9.22 -4.89 -12.99
N LEU A 16 -8.86 -3.80 -12.30
CA LEU A 16 -8.97 -3.72 -10.84
C LEU A 16 -10.42 -3.87 -10.36
N GLN A 17 -11.36 -3.14 -10.98
CA GLN A 17 -12.79 -3.24 -10.64
C GLN A 17 -13.32 -4.66 -10.87
N THR A 18 -12.90 -5.30 -11.97
CA THR A 18 -13.29 -6.69 -12.26
C THR A 18 -12.77 -7.65 -11.18
N ALA A 19 -11.51 -7.50 -10.78
CA ALA A 19 -10.93 -8.30 -9.70
C ALA A 19 -11.63 -8.05 -8.36
N LEU A 20 -11.98 -6.79 -8.04
CA LEU A 20 -12.69 -6.44 -6.80
C LEU A 20 -14.08 -7.05 -6.73
N ASN A 21 -14.82 -7.08 -7.84
CA ASN A 21 -16.13 -7.75 -7.91
C ASN A 21 -16.05 -9.24 -7.57
N GLN A 22 -14.90 -9.88 -7.79
CA GLN A 22 -14.65 -11.27 -7.42
C GLN A 22 -14.10 -11.39 -5.99
N ASN A 23 -13.16 -10.51 -5.60
CA ASN A 23 -12.40 -10.64 -4.36
C ASN A 23 -13.18 -10.19 -3.12
N VAL A 24 -13.91 -9.08 -3.19
CA VAL A 24 -14.64 -8.51 -2.04
C VAL A 24 -15.68 -9.50 -1.48
N PRO A 25 -16.47 -10.22 -2.31
CA PRO A 25 -17.36 -11.26 -1.82
C PRO A 25 -16.67 -12.42 -1.09
N LEU A 26 -15.41 -12.72 -1.43
CA LEU A 26 -14.63 -13.81 -0.83
C LEU A 26 -14.00 -13.45 0.52
N LEU A 27 -14.01 -12.17 0.92
CA LEU A 27 -13.55 -11.76 2.24
C LEU A 27 -14.40 -12.42 3.32
N ASN A 28 -13.74 -13.09 4.27
CA ASN A 28 -14.41 -13.61 5.45
C ASN A 28 -14.91 -12.47 6.36
N LYS A 29 -15.68 -12.81 7.41
CA LYS A 29 -16.32 -11.82 8.28
C LYS A 29 -15.33 -10.82 8.89
N ASP A 30 -14.19 -11.28 9.38
CA ASP A 30 -13.20 -10.45 10.07
C ASP A 30 -12.43 -9.58 9.06
N GLN A 31 -12.00 -10.17 7.95
CA GLN A 31 -11.37 -9.44 6.85
C GLN A 31 -12.28 -8.35 6.30
N ARG A 32 -13.58 -8.63 6.16
CA ARG A 32 -14.59 -7.66 5.69
C ARG A 32 -14.79 -6.52 6.69
N ALA A 33 -14.79 -6.81 7.99
CA ALA A 33 -14.86 -5.78 9.02
C ALA A 33 -13.63 -4.84 8.95
N ILE A 34 -12.43 -5.41 8.84
CA ILE A 34 -11.19 -4.63 8.66
C ILE A 34 -11.23 -3.82 7.37
N TYR A 35 -11.64 -4.44 6.26
CA TYR A 35 -11.74 -3.81 4.95
C TYR A 35 -12.58 -2.53 5.02
N TYR A 36 -13.79 -2.59 5.59
CA TYR A 36 -14.63 -1.41 5.72
C TYR A 36 -14.10 -0.38 6.71
N ALA A 37 -13.52 -0.81 7.84
CA ALA A 37 -12.93 0.11 8.82
C ALA A 37 -11.75 0.91 8.25
N VAL A 38 -10.90 0.28 7.45
CA VAL A 38 -9.80 0.96 6.76
C VAL A 38 -10.33 1.94 5.72
N LEU A 39 -11.27 1.50 4.87
CA LEU A 39 -11.82 2.36 3.81
C LEU A 39 -12.61 3.55 4.35
N SER A 40 -13.35 3.38 5.45
CA SER A 40 -14.06 4.50 6.09
C SER A 40 -13.10 5.57 6.62
N SER A 41 -11.85 5.20 6.89
CA SER A 41 -10.84 6.07 7.48
C SER A 41 -9.79 6.56 6.47
N ILE A 42 -9.99 6.33 5.16
CA ILE A 42 -8.97 6.58 4.13
C ILE A 42 -8.64 8.07 3.94
N HIS A 43 -9.58 8.95 4.27
CA HIS A 43 -9.41 10.40 4.19
C HIS A 43 -9.10 11.04 5.54
N ASP A 44 -9.06 10.26 6.62
CA ASP A 44 -8.68 10.75 7.93
C ASP A 44 -7.17 10.93 8.00
N THR A 45 -6.74 11.90 8.80
CA THR A 45 -5.32 12.11 9.08
C THR A 45 -4.90 11.30 10.29
N CYS A 46 -3.76 10.60 10.19
CA CYS A 46 -3.08 9.92 11.30
C CYS A 46 -3.79 8.66 11.86
N THR A 47 -4.61 7.98 11.05
CA THR A 47 -5.18 6.68 11.44
C THR A 47 -4.22 5.54 11.09
N CYS A 48 -3.95 4.65 12.05
CA CYS A 48 -3.13 3.46 11.87
C CYS A 48 -3.87 2.22 12.37
N PHE A 49 -3.80 1.14 11.60
CA PHE A 49 -4.37 -0.16 11.95
C PHE A 49 -3.26 -1.19 12.09
N PHE A 50 -3.33 -2.04 13.10
CA PHE A 50 -2.50 -3.23 13.21
C PHE A 50 -3.38 -4.47 12.98
N VAL A 51 -3.12 -5.17 11.87
CA VAL A 51 -3.87 -6.36 11.49
C VAL A 51 -3.02 -7.59 11.80
N ASP A 52 -3.42 -8.31 12.85
CA ASP A 52 -2.77 -9.56 13.23
C ASP A 52 -3.61 -10.78 12.85
N GLY A 53 -2.94 -11.90 12.65
CA GLY A 53 -3.58 -13.18 12.47
C GLY A 53 -2.55 -14.28 12.20
N PRO A 54 -2.88 -15.55 12.48
CA PRO A 54 -2.01 -16.68 12.20
C PRO A 54 -1.54 -16.78 10.74
N GLY A 55 -0.53 -17.63 10.49
CA GLY A 55 -0.15 -18.01 9.13
C GLY A 55 -1.34 -18.62 8.38
N GLY A 56 -1.50 -18.26 7.10
CA GLY A 56 -2.57 -18.81 6.25
C GLY A 56 -3.94 -18.12 6.36
N THR A 57 -4.12 -17.10 7.20
CA THR A 57 -5.41 -16.39 7.34
C THR A 57 -5.74 -15.40 6.21
N GLY A 58 -4.97 -15.40 5.11
CA GLY A 58 -5.25 -14.56 3.94
C GLY A 58 -5.00 -13.06 4.14
N LYS A 59 -4.12 -12.64 5.06
CA LYS A 59 -3.76 -11.22 5.24
C LYS A 59 -3.31 -10.55 3.92
N THR A 60 -2.48 -11.23 3.15
CA THR A 60 -2.04 -10.76 1.83
C THR A 60 -3.21 -10.54 0.87
N PHE A 61 -4.21 -11.42 0.89
CA PHE A 61 -5.42 -11.28 0.08
C PHE A 61 -6.23 -10.04 0.48
N LEU A 62 -6.40 -9.80 1.78
CA LEU A 62 -7.02 -8.59 2.30
C LEU A 62 -6.25 -7.32 1.89
N TYR A 63 -4.92 -7.33 2.03
CA TYR A 63 -4.04 -6.22 1.65
C TYR A 63 -4.15 -5.89 0.15
N ASN A 64 -4.05 -6.89 -0.73
CA ASN A 64 -4.21 -6.68 -2.17
C ASN A 64 -5.61 -6.16 -2.53
N THR A 65 -6.65 -6.63 -1.83
CA THR A 65 -8.02 -6.14 -2.03
C THR A 65 -8.17 -4.67 -1.62
N LEU A 66 -7.57 -4.25 -0.50
CA LEU A 66 -7.54 -2.84 -0.07
C LEU A 66 -6.78 -1.95 -1.06
N LEU A 67 -5.58 -2.38 -1.47
CA LEU A 67 -4.76 -1.68 -2.45
C LEU A 67 -5.50 -1.51 -3.78
N ALA A 68 -6.10 -2.59 -4.28
CA ALA A 68 -6.88 -2.57 -5.53
C ALA A 68 -8.07 -1.62 -5.44
N THR A 69 -8.76 -1.58 -4.29
CA THR A 69 -9.91 -0.68 -4.07
C THR A 69 -9.50 0.78 -4.21
N VAL A 70 -8.49 1.22 -3.46
CA VAL A 70 -8.02 2.62 -3.51
C VAL A 70 -7.48 2.97 -4.90
N ARG A 71 -6.70 2.06 -5.52
CA ARG A 71 -6.18 2.28 -6.89
C ARG A 71 -7.28 2.34 -7.94
N SER A 72 -8.34 1.57 -7.80
CA SER A 72 -9.50 1.61 -8.71
C SER A 72 -10.25 2.94 -8.66
N CYS A 73 -10.15 3.69 -7.56
CA CYS A 73 -10.68 5.03 -7.42
C CYS A 73 -9.79 6.09 -8.07
N GLY A 74 -8.68 5.70 -8.70
CA GLY A 74 -7.68 6.61 -9.24
C GLY A 74 -6.86 7.29 -8.14
N GLU A 75 -6.76 6.69 -6.96
CA GLU A 75 -5.94 7.20 -5.86
C GLU A 75 -4.66 6.36 -5.67
N ILE A 76 -3.67 6.94 -5.00
CA ILE A 76 -2.36 6.30 -4.82
C ILE A 76 -2.38 5.46 -3.55
N ALA A 77 -2.15 4.15 -3.69
CA ALA A 77 -1.97 3.21 -2.59
C ALA A 77 -0.59 2.54 -2.70
N LEU A 78 0.25 2.73 -1.69
CA LEU A 78 1.62 2.24 -1.68
C LEU A 78 1.74 0.95 -0.88
N ALA A 79 2.20 -0.11 -1.55
CA ALA A 79 2.53 -1.38 -0.93
C ALA A 79 4.01 -1.40 -0.53
N VAL A 80 4.26 -1.62 0.76
CA VAL A 80 5.58 -1.59 1.38
C VAL A 80 5.79 -2.80 2.27
N ALA A 81 6.83 -3.58 1.98
CA ALA A 81 7.19 -4.73 2.80
C ALA A 81 8.58 -4.59 3.41
N SER A 82 8.82 -5.21 4.56
CA SER A 82 10.17 -5.27 5.14
C SER A 82 11.11 -6.17 4.31
N LEU A 83 10.58 -7.28 3.80
CA LEU A 83 11.31 -8.31 3.06
C LEU A 83 10.99 -8.30 1.56
N GLY A 84 11.96 -8.70 0.75
CA GLY A 84 11.81 -8.80 -0.70
C GLY A 84 10.72 -9.79 -1.13
N ILE A 85 10.68 -10.98 -0.51
CA ILE A 85 9.66 -12.00 -0.83
C ILE A 85 8.25 -11.48 -0.52
N SER A 86 8.07 -10.80 0.62
CA SER A 86 6.79 -10.19 0.97
C SER A 86 6.38 -9.10 -0.02
N ALA A 87 7.33 -8.30 -0.52
CA ALA A 87 7.06 -7.29 -1.54
C ALA A 87 6.58 -7.91 -2.87
N LEU A 88 7.04 -9.13 -3.21
CA LEU A 88 6.60 -9.84 -4.42
C LEU A 88 5.17 -10.39 -4.29
N LEU A 89 4.70 -10.66 -3.07
CA LEU A 89 3.36 -11.21 -2.83
C LEU A 89 2.26 -10.13 -2.78
N ILE A 90 2.65 -8.87 -2.63
CA ILE A 90 1.73 -7.73 -2.57
C ILE A 90 1.81 -6.95 -3.88
N ASP A 91 0.66 -6.66 -4.49
CA ASP A 91 0.63 -6.06 -5.83
C ASP A 91 1.24 -4.64 -5.82
N GLY A 92 2.23 -4.42 -6.68
CA GLY A 92 3.01 -3.17 -6.71
C GLY A 92 3.94 -3.00 -5.50
N GLY A 93 4.19 -4.08 -4.74
CA GLY A 93 5.01 -4.08 -3.54
C GLY A 93 6.45 -3.65 -3.82
N ARG A 94 6.98 -2.83 -2.91
CA ARG A 94 8.41 -2.50 -2.84
C ARG A 94 8.89 -2.72 -1.42
N THR A 95 10.18 -3.01 -1.25
CA THR A 95 10.74 -3.07 0.10
C THR A 95 10.77 -1.69 0.74
N ALA A 96 10.64 -1.59 2.07
CA ALA A 96 10.77 -0.33 2.81
C ALA A 96 12.08 0.39 2.45
N HIS A 97 13.17 -0.37 2.30
CA HIS A 97 14.47 0.15 1.86
C HIS A 97 14.40 0.89 0.53
N SER A 98 13.76 0.30 -0.48
CA SER A 98 13.64 0.91 -1.80
C SER A 98 12.60 2.02 -1.84
N ARG A 99 11.45 1.87 -1.14
CA ARG A 99 10.36 2.85 -1.12
C ARG A 99 10.75 4.12 -0.37
N PHE A 100 11.40 3.98 0.79
CA PHE A 100 11.77 5.11 1.65
C PHE A 100 13.23 5.52 1.53
N ARG A 101 14.00 4.91 0.60
CA ARG A 101 15.44 5.18 0.41
C ARG A 101 16.23 5.03 1.72
N ILE A 102 15.98 3.94 2.45
CA ILE A 102 16.69 3.63 3.69
C ILE A 102 18.13 3.23 3.33
N PRO A 103 19.16 3.85 3.92
CA PRO A 103 20.56 3.47 3.67
C PRO A 103 20.83 2.01 4.07
N LEU A 104 21.58 1.28 3.25
CA LEU A 104 21.99 -0.11 3.56
C LEU A 104 23.06 -0.16 4.66
N LYS A 105 23.93 0.85 4.72
CA LYS A 105 24.89 1.03 5.80
C LYS A 105 24.29 2.00 6.80
N LEU A 106 23.95 1.49 7.97
CA LEU A 106 23.37 2.28 9.05
C LEU A 106 24.45 2.78 10.01
N HIS A 107 24.27 4.00 10.49
CA HIS A 107 25.00 4.63 11.59
C HIS A 107 24.00 5.41 12.45
N GLU A 108 24.40 5.90 13.61
CA GLU A 108 23.49 6.52 14.60
C GLU A 108 22.68 7.70 14.05
N LEU A 109 23.20 8.40 13.04
CA LEU A 109 22.56 9.55 12.39
C LEU A 109 21.88 9.19 11.06
N SER A 110 21.74 7.89 10.75
CA SER A 110 21.08 7.45 9.52
C SER A 110 19.61 7.87 9.50
N THR A 111 19.20 8.47 8.40
CA THR A 111 17.80 8.76 8.09
C THR A 111 17.47 8.32 6.67
N CYS A 112 16.18 8.27 6.35
CA CYS A 112 15.71 8.05 4.99
C CYS A 112 16.23 9.15 4.06
N ASN A 113 16.80 8.79 2.91
CA ASN A 113 17.34 9.76 1.96
C ASN A 113 16.23 10.40 1.10
N ILE A 114 15.29 11.08 1.78
CA ILE A 114 14.12 11.74 1.20
C ILE A 114 14.08 13.19 1.68
N PHE A 115 14.33 14.12 0.77
CA PHE A 115 14.25 15.55 1.04
C PHE A 115 12.86 16.09 0.74
N ARG A 116 12.42 17.15 1.43
CA ARG A 116 11.07 17.74 1.35
C ARG A 116 10.56 18.00 -0.09
N ARG A 117 11.44 18.32 -1.02
CA ARG A 117 11.10 18.65 -2.43
C ARG A 117 11.42 17.53 -3.43
N SER A 118 11.82 16.34 -2.95
CA SER A 118 12.15 15.21 -3.80
C SER A 118 10.91 14.66 -4.52
N ARG A 119 11.14 13.73 -5.46
CA ARG A 119 10.06 13.02 -6.15
C ARG A 119 9.37 12.04 -5.21
N GLU A 120 10.13 11.42 -4.32
CA GLU A 120 9.68 10.46 -3.32
C GLU A 120 8.78 11.14 -2.28
N ALA A 121 9.18 12.30 -1.75
CA ALA A 121 8.35 13.05 -0.79
C ALA A 121 7.00 13.44 -1.39
N ARG A 122 6.99 13.86 -2.66
CA ARG A 122 5.74 14.18 -3.38
C ARG A 122 4.86 12.96 -3.60
N LEU A 123 5.45 11.79 -3.84
CA LEU A 123 4.68 10.54 -3.94
C LEU A 123 4.06 10.16 -2.59
N ILE A 124 4.87 10.17 -1.53
CA ILE A 124 4.43 9.82 -0.16
C ILE A 124 3.29 10.73 0.27
N ASN A 125 3.41 12.04 0.05
CA ASN A 125 2.36 13.00 0.40
C ASN A 125 1.08 12.85 -0.44
N ALA A 126 1.15 12.24 -1.62
CA ALA A 126 -0.01 12.01 -2.49
C ALA A 126 -0.71 10.68 -2.20
N ALA A 127 -0.06 9.76 -1.47
CA ALA A 127 -0.61 8.46 -1.14
C ALA A 127 -1.74 8.57 -0.11
N LYS A 128 -2.80 7.80 -0.32
CA LYS A 128 -3.96 7.67 0.57
C LYS A 128 -3.89 6.45 1.48
N LEU A 129 -3.15 5.43 1.05
CA LEU A 129 -2.95 4.20 1.80
C LEU A 129 -1.49 3.79 1.76
N PHE A 130 -1.01 3.31 2.91
CA PHE A 130 0.23 2.55 3.05
C PHE A 130 -0.14 1.20 3.64
N ILE A 131 0.29 0.12 2.99
CA ILE A 131 0.25 -1.25 3.51
C ILE A 131 1.66 -1.76 3.69
#